data_AF-A0A1H5XZG4-F1
#
_entry.id   AF-A0A1H5XZG4-F1
#
_cell.length_a   1.000
_cell.length_b   1.000
_cell.length_c   1.000
_cell.angle_alpha   90.00
_cell.angle_beta   90.00
_cell.angle_gamma   90.00
#
_symmetry.space_group_name_H-M   'P 1'
#
loop_
_entity.id
_entity.type
_entity.pdbx_description
1 polymer ?
#
loop_
_entity_poly.entity_id
_entity_poly.type
_entity_poly.pdbx_seq_one_letter_code
_entity_poly.pdbx_strand_id
1 'polypeptide(L)'
;MKFVTAAVFPALLAGAVMAQEAQLSKEEDCRYQAQVAAAVQKARLDGVREKKVAEAIARSKPDWPARYNNAIPIFAGAVYGMKKRELRKVDLGAQWMEMCLSGGQPPASE
;
A
#
# COMPACT_ATOMS: atom_id res chain seq x y z
N MET A 1 -56.84 12.16 14.48
CA MET A 1 -55.82 11.50 15.32
C MET A 1 -54.69 11.05 14.41
N LYS A 2 -53.45 11.27 14.85
CA LYS A 2 -52.20 11.18 14.07
C LYS A 2 -51.86 9.72 13.74
N PHE A 3 -51.70 9.38 12.47
CA PHE A 3 -51.08 8.13 12.04
C PHE A 3 -49.58 8.39 11.88
N VAL A 4 -48.79 8.02 12.89
CA VAL A 4 -47.33 7.98 12.79
C VAL A 4 -46.98 6.58 12.31
N THR A 5 -46.81 6.44 11.01
CA THR A 5 -46.30 5.22 10.38
C THR A 5 -44.81 5.11 10.73
N ALA A 6 -44.47 4.14 11.57
CA ALA A 6 -43.09 3.82 11.91
C ALA A 6 -42.36 3.33 10.64
N ALA A 7 -41.47 4.16 10.11
CA ALA A 7 -40.55 3.77 9.05
C ALA A 7 -39.51 2.81 9.65
N VAL A 8 -39.69 1.52 9.41
CA VAL A 8 -38.65 0.52 9.60
C VAL A 8 -37.62 0.77 8.51
N PHE A 9 -36.54 1.48 8.85
CA PHE A 9 -35.35 1.53 8.01
C PHE A 9 -34.69 0.14 8.03
N PRO A 10 -34.58 -0.57 6.90
CA PRO A 10 -33.75 -1.75 6.85
C PRO A 10 -32.30 -1.26 7.00
N ALA A 11 -31.67 -1.65 8.11
CA ALA A 11 -30.24 -1.49 8.27
C ALA A 11 -29.55 -2.17 7.09
N LEU A 12 -29.04 -1.36 6.15
CA LEU A 12 -28.03 -1.83 5.22
C LEU A 12 -26.86 -2.33 6.08
N LEU A 13 -26.75 -3.65 6.20
CA LEU A 13 -25.53 -4.33 6.59
C LEU A 13 -24.46 -3.93 5.56
N ALA A 14 -23.75 -2.85 5.87
CA ALA A 14 -22.51 -2.49 5.21
C ALA A 14 -21.63 -3.73 5.16
N GLY A 15 -21.18 -4.08 3.96
CA GLY A 15 -20.31 -5.22 3.71
C GLY A 15 -19.05 -5.12 4.56
N ALA A 16 -19.01 -5.87 5.65
CA ALA A 16 -17.78 -6.22 6.36
C ALA A 16 -17.39 -7.65 5.93
N VAL A 17 -17.17 -7.84 4.62
CA VAL A 17 -16.49 -9.03 4.11
C VAL A 17 -15.16 -8.55 3.56
N MET A 18 -14.21 -8.24 4.44
CA MET A 18 -12.76 -8.19 4.19
C MET A 18 -12.04 -8.18 5.56
N ALA A 19 -12.29 -9.17 6.40
CA ALA A 19 -11.53 -9.35 7.64
C ALA A 19 -11.41 -10.84 7.99
N GLN A 20 -10.85 -11.61 7.06
CA GLN A 20 -10.20 -12.87 7.37
C GLN A 20 -8.70 -12.63 7.24
N GLU A 21 -8.18 -11.72 8.07
CA GLU A 21 -6.77 -11.51 8.22
C GLU A 21 -6.26 -12.48 9.28
N ALA A 22 -5.32 -13.36 8.91
CA ALA A 22 -4.30 -13.75 9.85
C ALA A 22 -3.76 -12.45 10.47
N GLN A 23 -3.94 -12.28 11.78
CA GLN A 23 -3.55 -11.08 12.52
C GLN A 23 -2.02 -10.96 12.51
N LEU A 24 -1.45 -10.55 11.38
CA LEU A 24 -0.09 -10.05 11.31
C LEU A 24 -0.02 -8.82 12.21
N SER A 25 1.05 -8.71 12.99
CA SER A 25 1.23 -7.52 13.81
C SER A 25 1.28 -6.29 12.89
N LYS A 26 0.84 -5.14 13.40
CA LYS A 26 0.96 -3.86 12.67
C LYS A 26 2.40 -3.66 12.16
N GLU A 27 3.38 -4.03 12.97
CA GLU A 27 4.80 -3.95 12.63
C GLU A 27 5.16 -4.83 11.42
N GLU A 28 4.66 -6.06 11.36
CA GLU A 28 4.91 -6.95 10.22
C GLU A 28 4.24 -6.48 8.93
N ASP A 29 3.03 -5.93 9.02
CA ASP A 29 2.36 -5.33 7.86
C ASP A 29 3.15 -4.13 7.34
N CYS A 30 3.54 -3.21 8.23
CA CYS A 30 4.38 -2.07 7.88
C CYS A 30 5.71 -2.50 7.27
N ARG A 31 6.34 -3.55 7.80
CA ARG A 31 7.59 -4.11 7.27
C ARG A 31 7.43 -4.56 5.82
N TYR A 32 6.37 -5.32 5.50
CA TYR A 32 6.17 -5.80 4.14
C TYR A 32 5.85 -4.67 3.15
N GLN A 33 5.03 -3.70 3.55
CA GLN A 33 4.77 -2.53 2.70
C GLN A 33 6.04 -1.68 2.48
N ALA A 34 6.86 -1.50 3.52
CA ALA A 34 8.15 -0.82 3.43
C ALA A 34 9.13 -1.55 2.49
N GLN A 35 9.17 -2.88 2.54
CA GLN A 35 9.97 -3.69 1.61
C GLN A 35 9.52 -3.49 0.16
N VAL A 36 8.21 -3.41 -0.10
CA VAL A 36 7.69 -3.10 -1.43
C VAL A 36 8.12 -1.70 -1.88
N ALA A 37 8.01 -0.69 -1.02
CA ALA A 37 8.46 0.67 -1.32
C ALA A 37 9.95 0.70 -1.70
N ALA A 38 10.80 0.04 -0.91
CA ALA A 38 12.23 -0.08 -1.16
C ALA A 38 12.54 -0.83 -2.47
N ALA A 39 11.82 -1.91 -2.77
CA ALA A 39 12.00 -2.67 -4.00
C ALA A 39 11.63 -1.85 -5.24
N VAL A 40 10.55 -1.08 -5.19
CA VAL A 40 10.14 -0.17 -6.27
C VAL A 40 11.17 0.96 -6.45
N GLN A 41 11.64 1.55 -5.35
CA GLN A 41 12.71 2.55 -5.38
C GLN A 41 13.96 1.99 -6.06
N LYS A 42 14.42 0.80 -5.64
CA LYS A 42 15.58 0.13 -6.21
C LYS A 42 15.40 -0.12 -7.69
N ALA A 43 14.27 -0.70 -8.10
CA ALA A 43 13.98 -0.96 -9.51
C ALA A 43 14.01 0.34 -10.35
N ARG A 44 13.47 1.44 -9.83
CA ARG A 44 13.53 2.75 -10.50
C ARG A 44 14.97 3.23 -10.65
N LEU A 45 15.76 3.16 -9.59
CA LEU A 45 17.17 3.57 -9.61
C LEU A 45 17.98 2.73 -10.60
N ASP A 46 17.74 1.42 -10.62
CA ASP A 46 18.35 0.42 -11.52
C ASP A 46 17.89 0.56 -12.99
N GLY A 47 16.94 1.47 -13.27
CA GLY A 47 16.53 1.78 -14.65
C GLY A 47 15.45 0.87 -15.21
N VAL A 48 14.77 0.09 -14.38
CA VAL A 48 13.59 -0.67 -14.77
C VAL A 48 12.51 0.30 -15.24
N ARG A 49 11.82 -0.02 -16.34
CA ARG A 49 10.67 0.75 -16.84
C ARG A 49 9.45 0.50 -15.95
N GLU A 50 8.63 1.52 -15.71
CA GLU A 50 7.45 1.44 -14.81
C GLU A 50 6.55 0.25 -15.14
N LYS A 51 6.17 0.11 -16.42
CA LYS A 51 5.38 -1.02 -16.94
C LYS A 51 5.99 -2.42 -16.72
N LYS A 52 7.28 -2.49 -16.34
CA LYS A 52 8.02 -3.74 -16.09
C LYS A 52 8.41 -3.90 -14.62
N VAL A 53 8.06 -2.96 -13.75
CA VAL A 53 8.51 -2.95 -12.36
C VAL A 53 7.95 -4.15 -11.57
N ALA A 54 6.65 -4.43 -11.68
CA ALA A 54 6.03 -5.57 -11.02
C ALA A 54 6.64 -6.90 -11.47
N GLU A 55 6.87 -7.05 -12.78
CA GLU A 55 7.50 -8.24 -13.37
C GLU A 55 8.96 -8.39 -12.89
N ALA A 56 9.70 -7.28 -12.79
CA ALA A 56 11.09 -7.29 -12.32
C ALA A 56 11.21 -7.65 -10.84
N ILE A 57 10.33 -7.10 -10.00
CA ILE A 57 10.28 -7.40 -8.57
C ILE A 57 9.82 -8.85 -8.34
N ALA A 58 8.81 -9.35 -9.06
CA ALA A 58 8.38 -10.74 -8.93
C ALA A 58 9.52 -11.73 -9.25
N ARG A 59 10.36 -11.42 -10.25
CA ARG A 59 11.54 -12.24 -10.59
C ARG A 59 12.62 -12.26 -9.51
N SER A 60 12.72 -11.24 -8.66
CA SER A 60 13.70 -11.23 -7.57
C SER A 60 13.29 -12.10 -6.39
N LYS A 61 12.12 -12.77 -6.45
CA LYS A 61 11.57 -13.65 -5.40
C LYS A 61 11.56 -12.97 -4.03
N PRO A 62 10.74 -11.92 -3.86
CA PRO A 62 10.72 -11.16 -2.63
C PRO A 62 10.23 -11.99 -1.44
N ASP A 63 10.70 -11.64 -0.24
CA ASP A 63 10.41 -12.38 1.00
C ASP A 63 9.02 -12.07 1.60
N TRP A 64 8.28 -11.10 1.04
CA TRP A 64 6.94 -10.76 1.52
C TRP A 64 5.84 -11.63 0.91
N PRO A 65 4.70 -11.82 1.62
CA PRO A 65 3.56 -12.56 1.09
C PRO A 65 3.02 -11.99 -0.22
N ALA A 66 2.60 -12.85 -1.16
CA ALA A 66 2.15 -12.44 -2.50
C ALA A 66 1.04 -11.35 -2.52
N ARG A 67 0.23 -11.26 -1.47
CA ARG A 67 -0.82 -10.22 -1.32
C ARG A 67 -0.27 -8.78 -1.41
N TYR A 68 0.98 -8.56 -0.98
CA TYR A 68 1.62 -7.23 -1.02
C TYR A 68 2.08 -6.83 -2.42
N ASN A 69 2.09 -7.76 -3.40
CA ASN A 69 2.41 -7.42 -4.79
C ASN A 69 1.41 -6.42 -5.40
N ASN A 70 0.18 -6.36 -4.88
CA ASN A 70 -0.83 -5.38 -5.30
C ASN A 70 -0.44 -3.94 -4.95
N ALA A 71 0.46 -3.74 -3.98
CA ALA A 71 0.95 -2.42 -3.62
C ALA A 71 2.00 -1.91 -4.63
N ILE A 72 2.69 -2.80 -5.36
CA ILE A 72 3.74 -2.43 -6.33
C ILE A 72 3.28 -1.36 -7.32
N PRO A 73 2.15 -1.49 -8.05
CA PRO A 73 1.71 -0.46 -8.99
C PRO A 73 1.37 0.87 -8.30
N ILE A 74 0.87 0.84 -7.06
CA ILE A 74 0.53 2.04 -6.29
C ILE A 74 1.82 2.82 -5.95
N PHE A 75 2.82 2.14 -5.40
CA PHE A 75 4.13 2.71 -5.14
C PHE A 75 4.81 3.17 -6.42
N ALA A 76 4.70 2.40 -7.51
CA ALA A 76 5.31 2.73 -8.79
C ALA A 76 4.80 4.07 -9.33
N GLY A 77 3.50 4.34 -9.27
CA GLY A 77 2.93 5.62 -9.73
C GLY A 77 3.56 6.83 -9.04
N ALA A 78 3.74 6.77 -7.71
CA ALA A 78 4.39 7.82 -6.95
C ALA A 78 5.92 7.88 -7.23
N VAL A 79 6.60 6.74 -7.19
CA VAL A 79 8.07 6.67 -7.32
C VAL A 79 8.56 7.05 -8.70
N TYR A 80 7.86 6.67 -9.76
CA TYR A 80 8.27 7.00 -11.13
C TYR A 80 8.05 8.47 -11.48
N GLY A 81 7.14 9.16 -10.79
CA GLY A 81 6.98 10.62 -10.85
C GLY A 81 8.13 11.40 -10.19
N MET A 82 8.90 10.77 -9.30
CA MET A 82 10.03 11.43 -8.63
C MET A 82 11.28 11.51 -9.52
N LYS A 83 12.04 12.62 -9.37
CA LYS A 83 13.35 12.76 -10.01
C LYS A 83 14.32 11.75 -9.39
N LYS A 84 15.03 10.97 -10.24
CA LYS A 84 16.04 9.99 -9.79
C LYS A 84 17.08 10.57 -8.82
N ARG A 85 17.47 11.84 -8.99
CA ARG A 85 18.40 12.51 -8.08
C ARG A 85 17.85 12.63 -6.67
N GLU A 86 16.56 12.94 -6.52
CA GLU A 86 15.92 13.05 -5.21
C GLU A 86 15.67 11.66 -4.61
N LEU A 87 15.27 10.68 -5.44
CA LEU A 87 15.15 9.27 -5.02
C LEU A 87 16.44 8.67 -4.45
N ARG A 88 17.63 9.21 -4.78
CA ARG A 88 18.90 8.75 -4.21
C ARG A 88 19.20 9.32 -2.82
N LYS A 89 18.50 10.38 -2.42
CA LYS A 89 18.74 11.08 -1.14
C LYS A 89 17.83 10.59 -0.01
N VAL A 90 16.84 9.78 -0.35
CA VAL A 90 15.79 9.32 0.56
C VAL A 90 15.76 7.81 0.62
N ASP A 91 15.33 7.26 1.74
CA ASP A 91 15.01 5.83 1.89
C ASP A 91 13.49 5.71 1.99
N LEU A 92 12.83 5.26 0.92
CA LEU A 92 11.38 5.14 0.91
C LEU A 92 10.89 3.95 1.73
N GLY A 93 11.72 2.93 1.93
CA GLY A 93 11.39 1.83 2.83
C GLY A 93 11.36 2.30 4.27
N ALA A 94 12.41 2.99 4.72
CA ALA A 94 12.48 3.53 6.08
C ALA A 94 11.38 4.56 6.37
N GLN A 95 11.15 5.51 5.45
CA GLN A 95 10.09 6.51 5.62
C GLN A 95 8.70 5.87 5.66
N TRP A 96 8.44 4.85 4.83
CA TRP A 96 7.17 4.16 4.87
C TRP A 96 6.97 3.39 6.18
N MET A 97 8.03 2.74 6.67
CA MET A 97 7.99 2.04 7.95
C MET A 97 7.65 3.01 9.09
N GLU A 98 8.34 4.14 9.18
CA GLU A 98 8.10 5.16 10.19
C GLU A 98 6.68 5.73 10.13
N MET A 99 6.22 6.09 8.93
CA MET A 99 4.88 6.63 8.70
C MET A 99 3.78 5.62 9.05
N CYS A 100 3.93 4.37 8.62
CA CYS A 100 2.98 3.29 8.88
C CYS A 100 2.87 2.99 10.39
N LEU A 101 4.00 2.91 11.09
CA LEU A 101 4.03 2.72 12.53
C LEU A 101 3.37 3.89 13.28
N SER A 102 3.56 5.11 12.80
CA SER A 102 2.93 6.33 13.33
C SER A 102 1.43 6.41 13.08
N GLY A 103 0.85 5.50 12.28
CA GLY A 103 -0.57 5.50 11.93
C GLY A 103 -0.93 6.44 10.78
N GLY A 104 0.06 6.97 10.06
CA GLY A 104 -0.14 7.73 8.83
C GLY A 104 -0.36 6.80 7.65
N GLN A 105 -1.55 6.85 7.05
CA GLN A 105 -1.74 6.45 5.65
C GLN A 105 -1.00 7.50 4.79
N PRO A 106 -0.28 7.13 3.71
CA PRO A 106 0.24 8.13 2.78
C PRO A 106 -0.89 9.08 2.36
N PRO A 107 -0.64 10.39 2.21
CA PRO A 107 -1.65 11.29 1.70
C PRO A 107 -2.05 10.80 0.31
N ALA A 108 -3.29 10.31 0.19
CA ALA A 108 -3.95 10.26 -1.08
C ALA A 108 -3.90 11.68 -1.62
N SER A 109 -3.27 11.86 -2.77
CA SER A 109 -3.25 13.11 -3.51
C SER A 109 -4.67 13.65 -3.66
N GLU A 110 -5.01 14.67 -2.87
CA GLU A 110 -6.06 15.65 -3.17
C GLU A 110 -5.56 16.63 -4.23
#